data_AF-L9Y0Q4-F1
#
_entry.id   AF-L9Y0Q4-F1
#
_cell.length_a   1.000
_cell.length_b   1.000
_cell.length_c   1.000
_cell.angle_alpha   90.00
_cell.angle_beta   90.00
_cell.angle_gamma   90.00
#
_symmetry.space_group_name_H-M   'P 1'
#
loop_
_entity.id
_entity.type
_entity.pdbx_description
1 polymer ?
#
loop_
_entity_poly.entity_id
_entity_poly.type
_entity_poly.pdbx_seq_one_letter_code
_entity_poly.pdbx_strand_id
1 'polypeptide(L)'
;MSFVLGRDAALADGPVCRLGSYRALDGSDGAAVHLDLDSPHAVLLVGKRGYGKSYTMGVIAEGLARSRGVAPVIVDPMGAFDTLSRPATGDAVPARVIDEPAVAPDSLDPRSWCALLGLSPESGAGGLLWQAAQVESTIDGMRTHLESADAASAATRAAENHLRLAESWGVFDADGLAATDLATAEATVVDVSGLADAPMNAVCRGIAETLYRARIRRSIDRLPWLLLDEAHTFFDGVAEPALEMILTRGRAPGVSLVAATQRPSAVPEVGISQSDILVSHRLTARSDLAALESAQPTYMNGSLADADRLPESPGDVVVIDDATETVHAARVRDRDTPHGGDSPNASDSAPGGG
;
A
#
# COMPACT_ATOMS: atom_id res chain seq x y z
N MET A 1 19.29 23.23 10.48
CA MET A 1 19.71 21.95 9.91
C MET A 1 18.48 21.14 9.57
N SER A 2 18.54 20.29 8.56
CA SER A 2 17.45 19.44 8.07
C SER A 2 18.02 18.09 7.71
N PHE A 3 17.25 17.02 7.90
CA PHE A 3 17.64 15.65 7.58
C PHE A 3 16.72 15.08 6.50
N VAL A 4 17.25 14.21 5.64
CA VAL A 4 16.49 13.51 4.59
C VAL A 4 16.62 12.02 4.84
N LEU A 5 15.49 11.36 5.08
CA LEU A 5 15.38 9.92 5.22
C LEU A 5 15.53 9.26 3.86
N GLY A 6 16.27 8.16 3.78
CA GLY A 6 16.45 7.36 2.57
C GLY A 6 17.63 7.79 1.68
N ARG A 7 18.37 8.86 2.05
CA ARG A 7 19.60 9.26 1.33
C ARG A 7 20.57 10.07 2.18
N ASP A 8 21.86 9.83 1.99
CA ASP A 8 22.94 10.69 2.51
C ASP A 8 23.26 11.83 1.51
N ALA A 9 22.29 12.73 1.33
CA ALA A 9 22.38 13.84 0.37
C ALA A 9 21.63 15.09 0.84
N ALA A 10 21.97 16.26 0.28
CA ALA A 10 21.35 17.52 0.65
C ALA A 10 19.90 17.61 0.15
N LEU A 11 19.11 18.51 0.74
CA LEU A 11 17.72 18.76 0.30
C LEU A 11 17.63 19.17 -1.17
N ALA A 12 18.65 19.86 -1.70
CA ALA A 12 18.67 20.37 -3.06
C ALA A 12 18.92 19.29 -4.13
N ASP A 13 19.31 18.08 -3.72
CA ASP A 13 19.82 17.05 -4.62
C ASP A 13 18.70 16.24 -5.31
N GLY A 14 17.44 16.44 -4.92
CA GLY A 14 16.28 15.78 -5.52
C GLY A 14 14.99 16.08 -4.75
N PRO A 15 13.81 15.70 -5.29
CA PRO A 15 12.52 15.87 -4.64
C PRO A 15 12.47 15.22 -3.25
N VAL A 16 11.84 15.90 -2.29
CA VAL A 16 11.65 15.44 -0.92
C VAL A 16 10.27 15.83 -0.42
N CYS A 17 9.72 15.08 0.53
CA CYS A 17 8.52 15.47 1.30
C CYS A 17 8.93 15.82 2.74
N ARG A 18 8.43 16.93 3.29
CA ARG A 18 8.56 17.18 4.73
C ARG A 18 7.65 16.22 5.51
N LEU A 19 8.25 15.30 6.26
CA LEU A 19 7.54 14.35 7.11
C LEU A 19 7.21 14.97 8.49
N GLY A 20 8.10 15.83 9.00
CA GLY A 20 7.96 16.33 10.36
C GLY A 20 9.15 17.14 10.89
N SER A 21 9.36 17.06 12.20
CA SER A 21 10.49 17.64 12.93
C SER A 21 11.08 16.61 13.89
N TYR A 22 12.38 16.71 14.15
CA TYR A 22 12.99 15.99 15.27
C TYR A 22 12.31 16.36 16.57
N ARG A 23 12.23 15.41 17.49
CA ARG A 23 11.78 15.67 18.85
C ARG A 23 12.97 15.80 19.78
N ALA A 24 13.11 16.97 20.39
CA ALA A 24 14.11 17.19 21.43
C ALA A 24 13.71 16.47 22.74
N LEU A 25 14.68 16.24 23.63
CA LEU A 25 14.45 15.59 24.94
C LEU A 25 13.48 16.38 25.83
N ASP A 26 13.36 17.69 25.61
CA ASP A 26 12.41 18.57 26.32
C ASP A 26 11.02 18.61 25.65
N GLY A 27 10.80 17.83 24.60
CA GLY A 27 9.56 17.75 23.85
C GLY A 27 9.36 18.85 22.79
N SER A 28 10.34 19.75 22.61
CA SER A 28 10.26 20.80 21.58
C SER A 28 10.59 20.28 20.17
N ASP A 29 10.10 21.00 19.15
CA ASP A 29 10.38 20.71 17.75
C ASP A 29 11.81 21.15 17.39
N GLY A 30 12.59 20.20 16.89
CA GLY A 30 13.95 20.40 16.40
C GLY A 30 14.01 20.63 14.88
N ALA A 31 15.09 20.15 14.29
CA ALA A 31 15.33 20.24 12.84
C ALA A 31 14.22 19.54 12.02
N ALA A 32 13.96 20.02 10.80
CA ALA A 32 12.98 19.39 9.92
C ALA A 32 13.47 18.04 9.40
N VAL A 33 12.59 17.05 9.37
CA VAL A 33 12.82 15.71 8.82
C VAL A 33 12.03 15.58 7.53
N HIS A 34 12.72 15.15 6.47
CA HIS A 34 12.15 14.95 5.14
C HIS A 34 12.30 13.48 4.73
N LEU A 35 11.48 13.04 3.79
CA LEU A 35 11.55 11.74 3.11
C LEU A 35 12.07 11.97 1.69
N ASP A 36 13.06 11.19 1.25
CA ASP A 36 13.48 11.15 -0.16
C ASP A 36 12.33 10.63 -1.04
N LEU A 37 12.06 11.35 -2.13
CA LEU A 37 11.09 10.95 -3.13
C LEU A 37 11.74 10.68 -4.49
N ASP A 38 13.07 10.88 -4.60
CA ASP A 38 13.81 10.73 -5.86
C ASP A 38 14.16 9.27 -6.14
N SER A 39 14.47 8.52 -5.07
CA SER A 39 14.79 7.09 -5.13
C SER A 39 13.55 6.22 -4.86
N PRO A 40 13.56 4.96 -5.33
CA PRO A 40 12.54 3.99 -4.93
C PRO A 40 12.79 3.49 -3.49
N HIS A 41 11.71 3.40 -2.72
CA HIS A 41 11.72 3.05 -1.30
C HIS A 41 10.70 1.96 -0.95
N ALA A 42 11.01 1.19 0.09
CA ALA A 42 10.11 0.31 0.81
C ALA A 42 9.91 0.85 2.23
N VAL A 43 8.79 1.56 2.43
CA VAL A 43 8.46 2.21 3.70
C VAL A 43 7.45 1.37 4.47
N LEU A 44 7.77 1.03 5.72
CA LEU A 44 6.86 0.31 6.60
C LEU A 44 6.42 1.22 7.76
N LEU A 45 5.11 1.47 7.85
CA LEU A 45 4.49 2.26 8.91
C LEU A 45 3.78 1.33 9.91
N VAL A 46 4.24 1.30 11.15
CA VAL A 46 3.74 0.37 12.18
C VAL A 46 3.27 1.11 13.43
N GLY A 47 2.30 0.54 14.14
CA GLY A 47 1.71 1.18 15.31
C GLY A 47 0.31 0.69 15.65
N LYS A 48 -0.10 0.89 16.90
CA LYS A 48 -1.46 0.56 17.35
C LYS A 48 -2.53 1.42 16.65
N ARG A 49 -3.77 0.95 16.65
CA ARG A 49 -4.96 1.72 16.21
C ARG A 49 -5.03 3.08 16.92
N GLY A 50 -5.31 4.13 16.16
CA GLY A 50 -5.47 5.50 16.67
C GLY A 50 -4.16 6.25 16.98
N TYR A 51 -2.99 5.73 16.61
CA TYR A 51 -1.70 6.40 16.87
C TYR A 51 -1.11 7.15 15.67
N GLY A 52 -1.81 7.16 14.53
CA GLY A 52 -1.47 8.03 13.40
C GLY A 52 -0.80 7.37 12.20
N LYS A 53 -0.83 6.04 12.04
CA LYS A 53 -0.25 5.38 10.84
C LYS A 53 -0.82 5.91 9.52
N SER A 54 -2.15 5.82 9.35
CA SER A 54 -2.86 6.34 8.18
C SER A 54 -2.69 7.85 8.04
N TYR A 55 -2.53 8.56 9.15
CA TYR A 55 -2.22 9.99 9.17
C TYR A 55 -0.84 10.28 8.57
N THR A 56 0.20 9.55 8.99
CA THR A 56 1.55 9.62 8.42
C THR A 56 1.57 9.24 6.95
N MET A 57 0.83 8.19 6.58
CA MET A 57 0.67 7.81 5.18
C MET A 57 0.02 8.94 4.37
N GLY A 58 -0.96 9.65 4.95
CA GLY A 58 -1.55 10.85 4.35
C GLY A 58 -0.54 11.99 4.16
N VAL A 59 0.32 12.26 5.16
CA VAL A 59 1.42 13.23 5.04
C VAL A 59 2.38 12.87 3.90
N ILE A 60 2.69 11.59 3.73
CA ILE A 60 3.52 11.08 2.63
C ILE A 60 2.79 11.27 1.29
N ALA A 61 1.50 10.90 1.21
CA ALA A 61 0.67 11.05 0.01
C ALA A 61 0.57 12.52 -0.45
N GLU A 62 0.40 13.47 0.48
CA GLU A 62 0.39 14.91 0.18
C GLU A 62 1.71 15.38 -0.46
N GLY A 63 2.84 14.89 0.06
CA GLY A 63 4.16 15.20 -0.49
C GLY A 63 4.39 14.61 -1.87
N LEU A 64 4.01 13.35 -2.05
CA LEU A 64 4.10 12.66 -3.34
C LEU A 64 3.24 13.34 -4.41
N ALA A 65 2.00 13.71 -4.09
CA ALA A 65 1.08 14.39 -5.01
C ALA A 65 1.61 15.76 -5.49
N ARG A 66 2.44 16.42 -4.68
CA ARG A 66 3.08 17.71 -5.01
C ARG A 66 4.46 17.54 -5.65
N SER A 67 4.96 16.31 -5.72
CA SER A 67 6.29 16.01 -6.25
C SER A 67 6.24 15.72 -7.75
N ARG A 68 7.34 16.02 -8.44
CA ARG A 68 7.51 15.72 -9.87
C ARG A 68 8.13 14.34 -10.02
N GLY A 69 7.84 13.67 -11.13
CA GLY A 69 8.48 12.40 -11.48
C GLY A 69 7.92 11.17 -10.75
N VAL A 70 7.08 11.34 -9.72
CA VAL A 70 6.40 10.23 -9.03
C VAL A 70 4.93 10.14 -9.44
N ALA A 71 4.32 8.98 -9.16
CA ALA A 71 2.90 8.69 -9.32
C ALA A 71 2.36 7.96 -8.07
N PRO A 72 1.69 8.67 -7.16
CA PRO A 72 1.13 8.08 -5.95
C PRO A 72 -0.19 7.34 -6.24
N VAL A 73 -0.27 6.08 -5.82
CA VAL A 73 -1.48 5.25 -5.88
C VAL A 73 -1.76 4.72 -4.49
N ILE A 74 -2.91 5.06 -3.92
CA ILE A 74 -3.33 4.63 -2.59
C ILE A 74 -4.42 3.57 -2.75
N VAL A 75 -4.26 2.39 -2.18
CA VAL A 75 -5.34 1.41 -2.02
C VAL A 75 -5.94 1.60 -0.63
N ASP A 76 -7.20 2.03 -0.59
CA ASP A 76 -7.87 2.49 0.63
C ASP A 76 -9.00 1.55 1.04
N PRO A 77 -8.73 0.55 1.91
CA PRO A 77 -9.77 -0.36 2.40
C PRO A 77 -10.70 0.28 3.42
N MET A 78 -10.32 1.41 4.03
CA MET A 78 -11.06 2.03 5.12
C MET A 78 -11.82 3.30 4.72
N GLY A 79 -11.66 3.77 3.48
CA GLY A 79 -12.28 5.01 2.98
C GLY A 79 -11.78 6.27 3.71
N ALA A 80 -10.51 6.27 4.15
CA ALA A 80 -9.91 7.36 4.95
C ALA A 80 -9.14 8.40 4.11
N PHE A 81 -8.89 8.13 2.83
CA PHE A 81 -8.02 8.91 1.95
C PHE A 81 -8.78 9.71 0.88
N ASP A 82 -10.11 9.57 0.77
CA ASP A 82 -10.96 10.44 -0.07
C ASP A 82 -10.71 11.93 0.22
N THR A 83 -10.39 12.24 1.48
CA THR A 83 -10.12 13.57 1.98
C THR A 83 -8.91 14.25 1.35
N LEU A 84 -7.99 13.52 0.71
CA LEU A 84 -6.88 14.10 -0.05
C LEU A 84 -7.35 14.99 -1.20
N SER A 85 -8.53 14.71 -1.77
CA SER A 85 -9.15 15.51 -2.84
C SER A 85 -9.82 16.79 -2.33
N ARG A 86 -9.94 16.96 -1.00
CA ARG A 86 -10.59 18.13 -0.38
C ARG A 86 -9.60 19.30 -0.25
N PRO A 87 -10.10 20.54 -0.10
CA PRO A 87 -9.24 21.72 0.01
C PRO A 87 -8.19 21.60 1.12
N ALA A 88 -6.93 21.84 0.77
CA ALA A 88 -5.81 21.83 1.68
C ALA A 88 -5.57 23.22 2.30
N THR A 89 -4.99 23.26 3.50
CA THR A 89 -4.40 24.48 4.05
C THR A 89 -3.11 24.79 3.31
N GLY A 90 -3.14 25.78 2.42
CA GLY A 90 -1.99 26.18 1.60
C GLY A 90 -2.08 25.68 0.17
N ASP A 91 -0.99 25.11 -0.34
CA ASP A 91 -0.93 24.60 -1.72
C ASP A 91 -1.87 23.40 -1.90
N ALA A 92 -2.56 23.36 -3.04
CA ALA A 92 -3.46 22.25 -3.36
C ALA A 92 -2.71 20.90 -3.36
N VAL A 93 -3.43 19.86 -2.94
CA VAL A 93 -3.01 18.46 -3.11
C VAL A 93 -3.80 17.91 -4.28
N PRO A 94 -3.19 17.71 -5.46
CA PRO A 94 -3.89 17.15 -6.60
C PRO A 94 -4.16 15.67 -6.31
N ALA A 95 -5.44 15.32 -6.17
CA ALA A 95 -5.87 13.96 -5.92
C ALA A 95 -7.21 13.68 -6.60
N ARG A 96 -7.38 12.44 -7.02
CA ARG A 96 -8.64 11.90 -7.55
C ARG A 96 -9.00 10.62 -6.81
N VAL A 97 -10.29 10.31 -6.76
CA VAL A 97 -10.82 9.09 -6.15
C VAL A 97 -11.45 8.22 -7.24
N ILE A 98 -11.22 6.91 -7.14
CA ILE A 98 -11.83 5.88 -7.98
C ILE A 98 -12.72 5.06 -7.04
N ASP A 99 -14.02 5.36 -7.05
CA ASP A 99 -15.01 4.78 -6.14
C ASP A 99 -15.43 3.35 -6.54
N GLU A 100 -15.34 3.03 -7.83
CA GLU A 100 -15.69 1.72 -8.39
C GLU A 100 -14.49 1.16 -9.16
N PRO A 101 -13.47 0.64 -8.45
CA PRO A 101 -12.26 0.19 -9.11
C PRO A 101 -12.45 -1.15 -9.81
N ALA A 102 -12.06 -1.20 -11.07
CA ALA A 102 -11.97 -2.43 -11.84
C ALA A 102 -10.57 -2.60 -12.43
N VAL A 103 -10.07 -3.83 -12.48
CA VAL A 103 -8.77 -4.17 -13.10
C VAL A 103 -8.98 -5.11 -14.28
N ALA A 104 -8.10 -5.03 -15.27
CA ALA A 104 -8.11 -5.96 -16.39
C ALA A 104 -7.89 -7.40 -15.91
N PRO A 105 -8.66 -8.40 -16.37
CA PRO A 105 -8.45 -9.79 -15.98
C PRO A 105 -7.03 -10.33 -16.24
N ASP A 106 -6.35 -9.83 -17.28
CA ASP A 106 -4.95 -10.15 -17.63
C ASP A 106 -3.90 -9.29 -16.89
N SER A 107 -4.35 -8.42 -15.98
CA SER A 107 -3.45 -7.77 -15.01
C SER A 107 -3.05 -8.70 -13.88
N LEU A 108 -3.80 -9.77 -13.63
CA LEU A 108 -3.46 -10.81 -12.66
C LEU A 108 -2.64 -11.91 -13.34
N ASP A 109 -1.61 -12.40 -12.64
CA ASP A 109 -0.94 -13.64 -13.03
C ASP A 109 -1.97 -14.78 -13.18
N PRO A 110 -1.91 -15.59 -14.25
CA PRO A 110 -2.89 -16.63 -14.50
C PRO A 110 -3.08 -17.64 -13.35
N ARG A 111 -2.05 -17.90 -12.53
CA ARG A 111 -2.19 -18.78 -11.36
C ARG A 111 -2.92 -18.10 -10.20
N SER A 112 -2.85 -16.77 -10.10
CA SER A 112 -3.55 -16.00 -9.06
C SER A 112 -5.07 -16.17 -9.17
N TRP A 113 -5.62 -16.42 -10.35
CA TRP A 113 -7.05 -16.74 -10.53
C TRP A 113 -7.52 -17.96 -9.73
N CYS A 114 -6.70 -19.00 -9.67
CA CYS A 114 -7.01 -20.19 -8.87
C CYS A 114 -7.08 -19.85 -7.38
N ALA A 115 -6.04 -19.19 -6.85
CA ALA A 115 -5.98 -18.80 -5.44
C ALA A 115 -7.13 -17.85 -5.08
N LEU A 116 -7.42 -16.88 -5.93
CA LEU A 116 -8.47 -15.87 -5.74
C LEU A 116 -9.86 -16.51 -5.62
N LEU A 117 -10.09 -17.60 -6.36
CA LEU A 117 -11.37 -18.30 -6.39
C LEU A 117 -11.39 -19.54 -5.50
N GLY A 118 -10.36 -19.75 -4.67
CA GLY A 118 -10.27 -20.88 -3.75
C GLY A 118 -10.13 -22.25 -4.44
N LEU A 119 -9.55 -22.26 -5.64
CA LEU A 119 -9.31 -23.47 -6.42
C LEU A 119 -7.84 -23.90 -6.33
N SER A 120 -7.61 -25.21 -6.25
CA SER A 120 -6.28 -25.79 -6.43
C SER A 120 -5.96 -25.84 -7.94
N PRO A 121 -4.78 -25.38 -8.40
CA PRO A 121 -4.35 -25.50 -9.80
C PRO A 121 -4.31 -26.94 -10.31
N GLU A 122 -4.15 -27.92 -9.41
CA GLU A 122 -4.13 -29.35 -9.70
C GLU A 122 -5.53 -29.97 -9.82
N SER A 123 -6.57 -29.26 -9.37
CA SER A 123 -7.95 -29.69 -9.55
C SER A 123 -8.38 -29.51 -11.01
N GLY A 124 -9.35 -30.32 -11.48
CA GLY A 124 -9.85 -30.19 -12.86
C GLY A 124 -10.39 -28.79 -13.16
N ALA A 125 -11.11 -28.17 -12.22
CA ALA A 125 -11.64 -26.81 -12.38
C ALA A 125 -10.52 -25.74 -12.36
N GLY A 126 -9.55 -25.87 -11.44
CA GLY A 126 -8.43 -24.94 -11.36
C GLY A 126 -7.49 -25.03 -12.56
N GLY A 127 -7.20 -26.23 -13.06
CA GLY A 127 -6.41 -26.42 -14.27
C GLY A 127 -7.05 -25.77 -15.49
N LEU A 128 -8.37 -25.94 -15.66
CA LEU A 128 -9.12 -25.30 -16.74
C LEU A 128 -9.12 -23.77 -16.62
N LEU A 129 -9.39 -23.24 -15.41
CA LEU A 129 -9.37 -21.80 -15.16
C LEU A 129 -7.99 -21.19 -15.44
N TRP A 130 -6.92 -21.85 -14.97
CA TRP A 130 -5.56 -21.38 -15.22
C TRP A 130 -5.21 -21.41 -16.71
N GLN A 131 -5.64 -22.41 -17.47
CA GLN A 131 -5.46 -22.43 -18.92
C GLN A 131 -6.19 -21.28 -19.61
N ALA A 132 -7.46 -21.05 -19.25
CA ALA A 132 -8.26 -19.95 -19.77
C ALA A 132 -7.60 -18.58 -19.47
N ALA A 133 -7.18 -18.36 -18.22
CA ALA A 133 -6.53 -17.11 -17.81
C ALA A 133 -5.15 -16.87 -18.45
N GLN A 134 -4.50 -17.90 -19.00
CA GLN A 134 -3.24 -17.74 -19.73
C GLN A 134 -3.41 -17.19 -21.15
N VAL A 135 -4.56 -17.42 -21.77
CA VAL A 135 -4.78 -17.09 -23.20
C VAL A 135 -5.83 -16.01 -23.42
N GLU A 136 -6.71 -15.76 -22.45
CA GLU A 136 -7.80 -14.80 -22.56
C GLU A 136 -7.55 -13.58 -21.66
N SER A 137 -7.91 -12.41 -22.17
CA SER A 137 -7.79 -11.14 -21.43
C SER A 137 -9.08 -10.65 -20.78
N THR A 138 -10.18 -11.38 -20.97
CA THR A 138 -11.51 -11.01 -20.46
C THR A 138 -12.16 -12.21 -19.78
N ILE A 139 -13.05 -11.96 -18.82
CA ILE A 139 -13.83 -13.04 -18.18
C ILE A 139 -14.68 -13.77 -19.23
N ASP A 140 -15.32 -13.05 -20.16
CA ASP A 140 -16.11 -13.64 -21.25
C ASP A 140 -15.28 -14.53 -22.17
N GLY A 141 -14.06 -14.10 -22.49
CA GLY A 141 -13.07 -14.90 -23.21
C GLY A 141 -12.76 -16.18 -22.43
N MET A 142 -12.46 -16.07 -21.13
CA MET A 142 -12.20 -17.23 -20.28
C MET A 142 -13.38 -18.21 -20.26
N ARG A 143 -14.61 -17.72 -20.17
CA ARG A 143 -15.82 -18.56 -20.22
C ARG A 143 -15.96 -19.28 -21.56
N THR A 144 -15.77 -18.57 -22.66
CA THR A 144 -15.79 -19.14 -24.02
C THR A 144 -14.73 -20.23 -24.16
N HIS A 145 -13.53 -20.01 -23.62
CA HIS A 145 -12.45 -20.99 -23.59
C HIS A 145 -12.87 -22.26 -22.82
N LEU A 146 -13.45 -22.11 -21.63
CA LEU A 146 -13.94 -23.23 -20.81
C LEU A 146 -15.03 -24.05 -21.52
N GLU A 147 -15.96 -23.41 -22.22
CA GLU A 147 -17.03 -24.09 -22.97
C GLU A 147 -16.50 -24.92 -24.13
N SER A 148 -15.41 -24.47 -24.76
CA SER A 148 -14.76 -25.15 -25.88
C SER A 148 -13.79 -26.27 -25.47
N ALA A 149 -13.44 -26.35 -24.18
CA ALA A 149 -12.45 -27.28 -23.68
C ALA A 149 -12.97 -28.74 -23.69
N ASP A 150 -12.15 -29.66 -24.21
CA ASP A 150 -12.42 -31.10 -24.13
C ASP A 150 -12.10 -31.62 -22.71
N ALA A 151 -13.02 -31.36 -21.78
CA ALA A 151 -12.86 -31.66 -20.37
C ALA A 151 -14.14 -32.20 -19.72
N ALA A 152 -14.01 -32.73 -18.51
CA ALA A 152 -15.14 -33.27 -17.77
C ALA A 152 -16.17 -32.17 -17.45
N SER A 153 -17.44 -32.41 -17.78
CA SER A 153 -18.54 -31.44 -17.61
C SER A 153 -18.71 -30.92 -16.18
N ALA A 154 -18.34 -31.71 -15.16
CA ALA A 154 -18.35 -31.28 -13.77
C ALA A 154 -17.26 -30.22 -13.49
N ALA A 155 -16.06 -30.40 -14.04
CA ALA A 155 -14.95 -29.47 -13.87
C ALA A 155 -15.22 -28.15 -14.60
N THR A 156 -15.71 -28.21 -15.84
CA THR A 156 -16.10 -27.02 -16.62
C THR A 156 -17.16 -26.20 -15.88
N ARG A 157 -18.24 -26.83 -15.41
CA ARG A 157 -19.30 -26.14 -14.65
C ARG A 157 -18.80 -25.56 -13.33
N ALA A 158 -17.86 -26.23 -12.65
CA ALA A 158 -17.27 -25.69 -11.44
C ALA A 158 -16.46 -24.42 -11.77
N ALA A 159 -15.56 -24.47 -12.74
CA ALA A 159 -14.77 -23.30 -13.17
C ALA A 159 -15.67 -22.13 -13.61
N GLU A 160 -16.73 -22.40 -14.38
CA GLU A 160 -17.70 -21.38 -14.81
C GLU A 160 -18.43 -20.73 -13.63
N ASN A 161 -18.84 -21.52 -12.62
CA ASN A 161 -19.46 -20.97 -11.42
C ASN A 161 -18.52 -20.03 -10.65
N HIS A 162 -17.23 -20.36 -10.60
CA HIS A 162 -16.22 -19.50 -9.97
C HIS A 162 -15.96 -18.23 -10.78
N LEU A 163 -15.92 -18.29 -12.13
CA LEU A 163 -15.81 -17.10 -12.96
C LEU A 163 -17.04 -16.18 -12.81
N ARG A 164 -18.25 -16.74 -12.72
CA ARG A 164 -19.47 -15.96 -12.47
C ARG A 164 -19.44 -15.30 -11.08
N LEU A 165 -18.83 -15.93 -10.08
CA LEU A 165 -18.59 -15.31 -8.78
C LEU A 165 -17.64 -14.11 -8.91
N ALA A 166 -16.50 -14.27 -9.62
CA ALA A 166 -15.58 -13.16 -9.88
C ALA A 166 -16.24 -12.00 -10.62
N GLU A 167 -17.03 -12.30 -11.66
CA GLU A 167 -17.80 -11.32 -12.43
C GLU A 167 -18.78 -10.54 -11.54
N SER A 168 -19.46 -11.24 -10.61
CA SER A 168 -20.41 -10.61 -9.69
C SER A 168 -19.80 -9.61 -8.71
N TRP A 169 -18.47 -9.60 -8.56
CA TRP A 169 -17.79 -8.63 -7.71
C TRP A 169 -17.71 -7.24 -8.33
N GLY A 170 -17.84 -7.11 -9.65
CA GLY A 170 -17.76 -5.81 -10.33
C GLY A 170 -16.37 -5.16 -10.34
N VAL A 171 -15.32 -5.93 -10.04
CA VAL A 171 -13.92 -5.43 -9.96
C VAL A 171 -13.05 -5.85 -11.14
N PHE A 172 -13.66 -6.44 -12.17
CA PHE A 172 -12.99 -6.89 -13.38
C PHE A 172 -13.64 -6.27 -14.60
N ASP A 173 -12.84 -5.58 -15.41
CA ASP A 173 -13.28 -4.96 -16.65
C ASP A 173 -12.12 -5.03 -17.66
N ALA A 174 -12.40 -5.33 -18.94
CA ALA A 174 -11.36 -5.43 -19.97
C ALA A 174 -10.59 -4.11 -20.18
N ASP A 175 -11.26 -2.99 -19.96
CA ASP A 175 -10.74 -1.62 -19.98
C ASP A 175 -10.48 -1.10 -18.54
N GLY A 176 -10.30 -2.02 -17.58
CA GLY A 176 -9.97 -1.69 -16.20
C GLY A 176 -8.65 -0.90 -16.06
N LEU A 177 -8.38 -0.43 -14.86
CA LEU A 177 -7.31 0.53 -14.54
C LEU A 177 -5.98 0.19 -15.22
N ALA A 178 -5.60 0.99 -16.21
CA ALA A 178 -4.35 0.83 -16.93
C ALA A 178 -3.22 1.57 -16.22
N ALA A 179 -1.98 1.25 -16.61
CA ALA A 179 -0.81 1.92 -16.07
C ALA A 179 -0.81 3.43 -16.32
N THR A 180 -1.42 3.90 -17.42
CA THR A 180 -1.56 5.32 -17.73
C THR A 180 -2.55 6.04 -16.84
N ASP A 181 -3.56 5.34 -16.32
CA ASP A 181 -4.47 5.90 -15.33
C ASP A 181 -3.76 5.99 -13.98
N LEU A 182 -3.04 4.94 -13.60
CA LEU A 182 -2.37 4.88 -12.30
C LEU A 182 -1.11 5.76 -12.22
N ALA A 183 -0.39 5.93 -13.33
CA ALA A 183 0.86 6.68 -13.40
C ALA A 183 0.66 8.17 -13.68
N THR A 184 -0.31 8.80 -13.02
CA THR A 184 -0.62 10.24 -13.16
C THR A 184 0.19 11.08 -12.16
N ALA A 185 0.15 12.41 -12.31
CA ALA A 185 0.83 13.33 -11.40
C ALA A 185 0.07 13.52 -10.08
N GLU A 186 -1.25 13.39 -10.12
CA GLU A 186 -2.13 13.48 -8.97
C GLU A 186 -2.10 12.17 -8.18
N ALA A 187 -2.37 12.24 -6.87
CA ALA A 187 -2.60 11.04 -6.09
C ALA A 187 -3.88 10.35 -6.57
N THR A 188 -3.77 9.09 -6.95
CA THR A 188 -4.92 8.25 -7.28
C THR A 188 -5.31 7.44 -6.05
N VAL A 189 -6.43 7.79 -5.42
CA VAL A 189 -7.03 7.01 -4.34
C VAL A 189 -7.98 5.98 -4.96
N VAL A 190 -7.70 4.71 -4.72
CA VAL A 190 -8.51 3.57 -5.16
C VAL A 190 -9.31 3.11 -3.95
N ASP A 191 -10.58 3.50 -3.91
CA ASP A 191 -11.47 3.12 -2.82
C ASP A 191 -11.88 1.66 -3.00
N VAL A 192 -11.42 0.82 -2.08
CA VAL A 192 -11.81 -0.59 -2.01
C VAL A 192 -12.63 -0.86 -0.74
N SER A 193 -13.05 0.20 -0.06
CA SER A 193 -13.91 0.11 1.11
C SER A 193 -15.27 -0.47 0.73
N GLY A 194 -15.83 -1.31 1.61
CA GLY A 194 -17.08 -2.01 1.34
C GLY A 194 -16.96 -3.23 0.43
N LEU A 195 -15.83 -3.44 -0.26
CA LEU A 195 -15.55 -4.71 -0.94
C LEU A 195 -15.24 -5.81 0.07
N ALA A 196 -15.57 -7.05 -0.29
CA ALA A 196 -15.12 -8.22 0.45
C ALA A 196 -13.62 -8.48 0.23
N ASP A 197 -13.02 -9.33 1.08
CA ASP A 197 -11.56 -9.58 1.08
C ASP A 197 -11.02 -10.01 -0.30
N ALA A 198 -11.72 -10.92 -0.98
CA ALA A 198 -11.31 -11.45 -2.29
C ALA A 198 -11.28 -10.37 -3.39
N PRO A 199 -12.37 -9.63 -3.67
CA PRO A 199 -12.33 -8.57 -4.69
C PRO A 199 -11.39 -7.42 -4.34
N MET A 200 -11.30 -7.02 -3.07
CA MET A 200 -10.32 -6.03 -2.62
C MET A 200 -8.88 -6.48 -2.92
N ASN A 201 -8.56 -7.74 -2.63
CA ASN A 201 -7.25 -8.31 -2.95
C ASN A 201 -7.00 -8.43 -4.45
N ALA A 202 -8.03 -8.73 -5.25
CA ALA A 202 -7.92 -8.78 -6.71
C ALA A 202 -7.52 -7.42 -7.30
N VAL A 203 -8.17 -6.34 -6.84
CA VAL A 203 -7.85 -4.96 -7.24
C VAL A 203 -6.40 -4.62 -6.86
N CYS A 204 -6.00 -4.87 -5.61
CA CYS A 204 -4.64 -4.59 -5.16
C CYS A 204 -3.58 -5.37 -5.96
N ARG A 205 -3.82 -6.67 -6.22
CA ARG A 205 -2.93 -7.52 -7.03
C ARG A 205 -2.80 -6.96 -8.45
N GLY A 206 -3.92 -6.65 -9.10
CA GLY A 206 -3.93 -6.11 -10.47
C GLY A 206 -3.22 -4.76 -10.60
N ILE A 207 -3.41 -3.85 -9.63
CA ILE A 207 -2.70 -2.56 -9.58
C ILE A 207 -1.19 -2.77 -9.43
N ALA A 208 -0.78 -3.58 -8.46
CA ALA A 208 0.63 -3.84 -8.18
C ALA A 208 1.35 -4.46 -9.40
N GLU A 209 0.74 -5.46 -10.03
CA GLU A 209 1.27 -6.08 -11.26
C GLU A 209 1.31 -5.11 -12.43
N THR A 210 0.25 -4.32 -12.62
CA THR A 210 0.15 -3.33 -13.70
C THR A 210 1.26 -2.29 -13.59
N LEU A 211 1.47 -1.71 -12.41
CA LEU A 211 2.52 -0.73 -12.15
C LEU A 211 3.92 -1.33 -12.36
N TYR A 212 4.18 -2.50 -11.78
CA TYR A 212 5.48 -3.17 -11.91
C TYR A 212 5.80 -3.51 -13.37
N ARG A 213 4.85 -4.14 -14.07
CA ARG A 213 4.98 -4.52 -15.48
C ARG A 213 5.20 -3.31 -16.38
N ALA A 214 4.50 -2.21 -16.11
CA ALA A 214 4.66 -0.97 -16.88
C ALA A 214 6.07 -0.37 -16.73
N ARG A 215 6.65 -0.41 -15.52
CA ARG A 215 8.03 0.03 -15.29
C ARG A 215 9.07 -0.86 -15.94
N ILE A 216 8.89 -2.18 -15.88
CA ILE A 216 9.76 -3.13 -16.59
C ILE A 216 9.71 -2.90 -18.12
N ARG A 217 8.52 -2.67 -18.66
CA ARG A 217 8.30 -2.40 -20.09
C ARG A 217 8.65 -0.96 -20.50
N ARG A 218 8.94 -0.09 -19.53
CA ARG A 218 9.19 1.35 -19.74
C ARG A 218 8.03 2.05 -20.48
N SER A 219 6.80 1.66 -20.17
CA SER A 219 5.59 2.25 -20.76
C SER A 219 5.05 3.45 -19.97
N ILE A 220 5.62 3.73 -18.80
CA ILE A 220 5.32 4.91 -17.98
C ILE A 220 6.65 5.56 -17.54
N ASP A 221 6.68 6.88 -17.55
CA ASP A 221 7.89 7.64 -17.20
C ASP A 221 8.00 7.92 -15.70
N ARG A 222 6.85 8.07 -15.02
CA ARG A 222 6.78 8.35 -13.57
C ARG A 222 7.07 7.11 -12.74
N LEU A 223 7.69 7.31 -11.58
CA LEU A 223 7.99 6.30 -10.57
C LEU A 223 6.75 6.05 -9.70
N PRO A 224 6.13 4.86 -9.76
CA PRO A 224 4.96 4.58 -8.96
C PRO A 224 5.32 4.44 -7.48
N TRP A 225 4.47 5.01 -6.63
CA TRP A 225 4.46 4.78 -5.20
C TRP A 225 3.13 4.14 -4.85
N LEU A 226 3.14 2.85 -4.53
CA LEU A 226 1.95 2.14 -4.08
C LEU A 226 1.85 2.27 -2.55
N LEU A 227 0.79 2.89 -2.05
CA LEU A 227 0.52 3.07 -0.63
C LEU A 227 -0.64 2.16 -0.24
N LEU A 228 -0.43 1.31 0.77
CA LEU A 228 -1.41 0.35 1.26
C LEU A 228 -1.72 0.64 2.72
N ASP A 229 -2.95 1.06 3.02
CA ASP A 229 -3.42 1.04 4.41
C ASP A 229 -3.85 -0.37 4.81
N GLU A 230 -3.76 -0.67 6.10
CA GLU A 230 -4.05 -1.99 6.65
C GLU A 230 -3.36 -3.15 5.90
N ALA A 231 -2.12 -2.94 5.45
CA ALA A 231 -1.36 -3.81 4.55
C ALA A 231 -1.41 -5.32 4.85
N HIS A 232 -1.55 -5.71 6.12
CA HIS A 232 -1.76 -7.10 6.54
C HIS A 232 -2.92 -7.81 5.81
N THR A 233 -4.00 -7.10 5.45
CA THR A 233 -5.14 -7.69 4.71
C THR A 233 -4.80 -8.10 3.28
N PHE A 234 -3.71 -7.57 2.74
CA PHE A 234 -3.22 -7.85 1.38
C PHE A 234 -2.06 -8.84 1.38
N PHE A 235 -1.22 -8.79 2.41
CA PHE A 235 -0.14 -9.78 2.61
C PHE A 235 -0.66 -11.16 3.02
N ASP A 236 -1.83 -11.27 3.67
CA ASP A 236 -2.47 -12.55 3.96
C ASP A 236 -3.33 -13.08 2.78
N GLY A 237 -3.32 -12.40 1.63
CA GLY A 237 -4.21 -12.66 0.49
C GLY A 237 -3.50 -12.82 -0.85
N VAL A 238 -4.27 -12.83 -1.95
CA VAL A 238 -3.72 -13.08 -3.29
C VAL A 238 -2.82 -11.95 -3.82
N ALA A 239 -2.81 -10.80 -3.16
CA ALA A 239 -1.92 -9.69 -3.48
C ALA A 239 -0.47 -9.95 -3.05
N GLU A 240 -0.23 -10.81 -2.03
CA GLU A 240 1.08 -11.07 -1.42
C GLU A 240 2.22 -11.25 -2.44
N PRO A 241 2.12 -12.13 -3.46
CA PRO A 241 3.24 -12.33 -4.38
C PRO A 241 3.62 -11.09 -5.19
N ALA A 242 2.68 -10.15 -5.39
CA ALA A 242 2.94 -8.87 -6.08
C ALA A 242 3.68 -7.91 -5.17
N LEU A 243 3.23 -7.85 -3.91
CA LEU A 243 3.81 -6.98 -2.91
C LEU A 243 5.23 -7.42 -2.56
N GLU A 244 5.46 -8.73 -2.38
CA GLU A 244 6.81 -9.28 -2.20
C GLU A 244 7.71 -9.02 -3.42
N MET A 245 7.16 -9.10 -4.64
CA MET A 245 7.90 -8.75 -5.85
C MET A 245 8.32 -7.28 -5.84
N ILE A 246 7.44 -6.36 -5.43
CA ILE A 246 7.78 -4.93 -5.31
C ILE A 246 8.83 -4.73 -4.20
N LEU A 247 8.68 -5.36 -3.04
CA LEU A 247 9.63 -5.27 -1.94
C LEU A 247 11.03 -5.75 -2.34
N THR A 248 11.13 -6.90 -3.00
CA THR A 248 12.42 -7.53 -3.31
C THR A 248 13.05 -7.06 -4.62
N ARG A 249 12.24 -6.60 -5.57
CA ARG A 249 12.68 -6.28 -6.94
C ARG A 249 12.22 -4.94 -7.45
N GLY A 250 11.44 -4.16 -6.69
CA GLY A 250 10.90 -2.86 -7.09
C GLY A 250 11.94 -1.76 -7.24
N ARG A 251 13.09 -1.87 -6.56
CA ARG A 251 14.17 -0.88 -6.63
C ARG A 251 14.72 -0.68 -8.06
N ALA A 252 14.95 -1.76 -8.81
CA ALA A 252 15.49 -1.68 -10.17
C ALA A 252 14.52 -1.04 -11.20
N PRO A 253 13.22 -1.41 -11.26
CA PRO A 253 12.24 -0.75 -12.12
C PRO A 253 11.78 0.61 -11.59
N GLY A 254 12.02 0.92 -10.31
CA GLY A 254 11.63 2.18 -9.68
C GLY A 254 10.16 2.18 -9.25
N VAL A 255 9.74 1.14 -8.53
CA VAL A 255 8.40 1.00 -7.94
C VAL A 255 8.57 0.96 -6.42
N SER A 256 8.02 1.96 -5.74
CA SER A 256 8.06 2.08 -4.28
C SER A 256 6.81 1.46 -3.65
N LEU A 257 6.95 0.98 -2.42
CA LEU A 257 5.84 0.51 -1.58
C LEU A 257 5.85 1.25 -0.25
N VAL A 258 4.70 1.75 0.18
CA VAL A 258 4.45 2.23 1.55
C VAL A 258 3.38 1.34 2.15
N ALA A 259 3.74 0.51 3.12
CA ALA A 259 2.83 -0.41 3.78
C ALA A 259 2.53 0.09 5.19
N ALA A 260 1.27 0.40 5.50
CA ALA A 260 0.83 0.74 6.85
C ALA A 260 0.11 -0.44 7.48
N THR A 261 0.53 -0.87 8.67
CA THR A 261 -0.12 -1.99 9.37
C THR A 261 -0.11 -1.83 10.87
N GLN A 262 -1.17 -2.31 11.52
CA GLN A 262 -1.23 -2.45 12.98
C GLN A 262 -0.79 -3.82 13.47
N ARG A 263 -0.50 -4.75 12.57
CA ARG A 263 -0.05 -6.11 12.86
C ARG A 263 1.27 -6.37 12.12
N PRO A 264 2.41 -5.86 12.61
CA PRO A 264 3.71 -6.15 12.03
C PRO A 264 3.98 -7.65 11.88
N SER A 265 3.51 -8.47 12.83
CA SER A 265 3.67 -9.93 12.78
C SER A 265 2.89 -10.63 11.65
N ALA A 266 1.96 -9.93 10.99
CA ALA A 266 1.22 -10.43 9.83
C ALA A 266 1.84 -9.97 8.50
N VAL A 267 2.89 -9.15 8.55
CA VAL A 267 3.70 -8.84 7.36
C VAL A 267 4.78 -9.91 7.24
N PRO A 268 5.01 -10.48 6.04
CA PRO A 268 6.10 -11.41 5.81
C PRO A 268 7.44 -10.85 6.27
N GLU A 269 8.36 -11.72 6.70
CA GLU A 269 9.71 -11.31 7.15
C GLU A 269 10.45 -10.50 6.08
N VAL A 270 10.23 -10.82 4.80
CA VAL A 270 10.76 -10.07 3.67
C VAL A 270 10.22 -8.63 3.60
N GLY A 271 8.98 -8.39 4.00
CA GLY A 271 8.42 -7.04 4.07
C GLY A 271 9.09 -6.18 5.11
N ILE A 272 9.43 -6.74 6.28
CA ILE A 272 10.12 -5.98 7.32
C ILE A 272 11.60 -5.80 6.96
N SER A 273 12.28 -6.88 6.54
CA SER A 273 13.73 -6.85 6.25
C SER A 273 14.12 -6.14 4.96
N GLN A 274 13.19 -5.96 4.01
CA GLN A 274 13.42 -5.16 2.80
C GLN A 274 12.96 -3.71 2.94
N SER A 275 12.36 -3.34 4.08
CA SER A 275 12.00 -1.94 4.32
C SER A 275 13.23 -1.14 4.66
N ASP A 276 13.60 -0.20 3.79
CA ASP A 276 14.72 0.72 4.02
C ASP A 276 14.34 1.87 4.96
N ILE A 277 13.04 2.14 5.13
CA ILE A 277 12.52 3.10 6.09
C ILE A 277 11.42 2.45 6.94
N LEU A 278 11.66 2.32 8.24
CA LEU A 278 10.66 1.88 9.20
C LEU A 278 10.21 3.06 10.06
N VAL A 279 8.93 3.42 10.01
CA VAL A 279 8.32 4.43 10.88
C VAL A 279 7.45 3.73 11.92
N SER A 280 7.97 3.68 13.14
CA SER A 280 7.29 3.10 14.29
C SER A 280 6.58 4.18 15.09
N HIS A 281 5.26 4.17 15.06
CA HIS A 281 4.42 4.83 16.06
C HIS A 281 4.41 4.00 17.35
N ARG A 282 3.55 4.35 18.31
CA ARG A 282 3.43 3.56 19.54
C ARG A 282 3.02 2.11 19.25
N LEU A 283 3.86 1.18 19.69
CA LEU A 283 3.59 -0.25 19.77
C LEU A 283 3.58 -0.69 21.23
N THR A 284 2.66 -1.59 21.57
CA THR A 284 2.53 -2.10 22.94
C THR A 284 2.55 -3.63 23.01
N ALA A 285 2.35 -4.32 21.88
CA ALA A 285 2.33 -5.77 21.85
C ALA A 285 3.76 -6.32 21.76
N ARG A 286 4.07 -7.27 22.65
CA ARG A 286 5.41 -7.89 22.70
C ARG A 286 5.74 -8.64 21.41
N SER A 287 4.75 -9.31 20.81
CA SER A 287 4.94 -10.02 19.53
C SER A 287 5.33 -9.06 18.40
N ASP A 288 4.73 -7.88 18.35
CA ASP A 288 4.99 -6.87 17.32
C ASP A 288 6.37 -6.26 17.51
N LEU A 289 6.74 -5.96 18.76
CA LEU A 289 8.09 -5.49 19.08
C LEU A 289 9.15 -6.54 18.73
N ALA A 290 8.90 -7.81 19.08
CA ALA A 290 9.83 -8.91 18.77
C ALA A 290 9.96 -9.15 17.26
N ALA A 291 8.88 -9.03 16.49
CA ALA A 291 8.92 -9.15 15.04
C ALA A 291 9.80 -8.06 14.41
N LEU A 292 9.65 -6.82 14.90
CA LEU A 292 10.53 -5.73 14.46
C LEU A 292 11.97 -5.96 14.88
N GLU A 293 12.23 -6.28 16.15
CA GLU A 293 13.56 -6.61 16.69
C GLU A 293 14.28 -7.69 15.86
N SER A 294 13.57 -8.76 15.48
CA SER A 294 14.15 -9.88 14.73
C SER A 294 14.58 -9.50 13.31
N ALA A 295 13.96 -8.48 12.73
CA ALA A 295 14.25 -8.01 11.39
C ALA A 295 15.18 -6.79 11.37
N GLN A 296 15.65 -6.31 12.54
CA GLN A 296 16.49 -5.12 12.60
C GLN A 296 17.92 -5.41 12.15
N PRO A 297 18.55 -4.45 11.45
CA PRO A 297 19.97 -4.53 11.14
C PRO A 297 20.86 -4.51 12.39
N THR A 298 21.98 -5.25 12.32
CA THR A 298 22.91 -5.43 13.45
C THR A 298 23.64 -4.14 13.86
N TYR A 299 23.69 -3.11 13.01
CA TYR A 299 24.33 -1.83 13.34
C TYR A 299 23.55 -1.04 14.41
N MET A 300 22.30 -1.41 14.67
CA MET A 300 21.46 -0.83 15.72
C MET A 300 22.01 -1.17 17.10
N ASN A 301 22.64 -0.19 17.76
CA ASN A 301 22.99 -0.29 19.18
C ASN A 301 21.74 -0.05 20.04
N GLY A 302 21.14 -1.13 20.54
CA GLY A 302 19.98 -1.11 21.45
C GLY A 302 18.66 -1.51 20.78
N SER A 303 17.67 -1.89 21.58
CA SER A 303 16.40 -2.41 21.06
C SER A 303 15.39 -1.28 20.82
N LEU A 304 14.52 -1.45 19.80
CA LEU A 304 13.29 -0.67 19.69
C LEU A 304 12.33 -0.86 20.87
N ALA A 305 12.41 -1.99 21.57
CA ALA A 305 11.61 -2.28 22.76
C ALA A 305 12.13 -1.57 24.02
N ASP A 306 13.26 -0.86 23.94
CA ASP A 306 13.71 0.01 25.02
C ASP A 306 12.65 1.10 25.21
N ALA A 307 11.94 1.06 26.35
CA ALA A 307 10.77 1.90 26.61
C ALA A 307 11.06 3.41 26.45
N ASP A 308 12.30 3.82 26.71
CA ASP A 308 12.77 5.21 26.57
C ASP A 308 12.84 5.69 25.10
N ARG A 309 12.78 4.76 24.14
CA ARG A 309 12.81 5.06 22.70
C ARG A 309 11.42 5.08 22.08
N LEU A 310 10.43 4.41 22.66
CA LEU A 310 9.11 4.28 22.02
C LEU A 310 8.28 5.57 22.15
N PRO A 311 7.51 5.94 21.10
CA PRO A 311 6.67 7.13 21.17
C PRO A 311 5.51 6.98 22.16
N GLU A 312 5.28 8.00 22.97
CA GLU A 312 4.18 7.98 23.96
C GLU A 312 2.89 8.63 23.45
N SER A 313 3.01 9.71 22.67
CA SER A 313 1.87 10.52 22.20
C SER A 313 1.54 10.25 20.72
N PRO A 314 0.27 10.40 20.30
CA PRO A 314 -0.10 10.33 18.89
C PRO A 314 0.71 11.33 18.05
N GLY A 315 1.15 10.89 16.87
CA GLY A 315 1.98 11.68 15.96
C GLY A 315 3.47 11.67 16.25
N ASP A 316 3.91 11.20 17.43
CA ASP A 316 5.32 10.92 17.68
C ASP A 316 5.70 9.57 17.07
N VAL A 317 6.91 9.51 16.50
CA VAL A 317 7.43 8.32 15.80
C VAL A 317 8.92 8.13 16.07
N VAL A 318 9.34 6.87 16.01
CA VAL A 318 10.73 6.49 15.80
C VAL A 318 10.88 6.09 14.35
N VAL A 319 11.81 6.72 13.65
CA VAL A 319 12.16 6.36 12.28
C VAL A 319 13.50 5.66 12.29
N ILE A 320 13.57 4.48 11.68
CA ILE A 320 14.81 3.80 11.32
C ILE A 320 15.02 4.00 9.83
N ASP A 321 16.22 4.43 9.48
CA ASP A 321 16.67 4.64 8.11
C ASP A 321 17.87 3.73 7.85
N ASP A 322 17.68 2.73 6.99
CA ASP A 322 18.71 1.77 6.59
C ASP A 322 19.73 2.40 5.64
N ALA A 323 19.30 3.35 4.79
CA ALA A 323 20.17 3.98 3.81
C ALA A 323 21.28 4.83 4.48
N THR A 324 20.97 5.43 5.63
CA THR A 324 21.92 6.25 6.40
C THR A 324 22.37 5.59 7.71
N GLU A 325 21.90 4.37 8.00
CA GLU A 325 22.16 3.62 9.25
C GLU A 325 21.82 4.43 10.53
N THR A 326 20.72 5.17 10.52
CA THR A 326 20.35 6.09 11.62
C THR A 326 18.97 5.85 12.21
N VAL A 327 18.77 6.38 13.43
CA VAL A 327 17.50 6.34 14.17
C VAL A 327 17.12 7.74 14.60
N HIS A 328 15.87 8.11 14.37
CA HIS A 328 15.36 9.45 14.62
C HIS A 328 14.09 9.41 15.45
N ALA A 329 14.08 10.09 16.59
CA ALA A 329 12.85 10.46 17.26
C ALA A 329 12.28 11.71 16.58
N ALA A 330 11.08 11.61 16.02
CA ALA A 330 10.45 12.67 15.27
C ALA A 330 8.98 12.82 15.63
N ARG A 331 8.42 13.98 15.30
CA ARG A 331 7.00 14.26 15.32
C ARG A 331 6.53 14.51 13.90
N VAL A 332 5.51 13.76 13.48
CA VAL A 332 4.87 13.92 12.17
C VAL A 332 4.20 15.29 12.12
N ARG A 333 4.39 16.02 11.02
CA ARG A 333 3.75 17.33 10.82
C ARG A 333 2.24 17.18 10.71
N ASP A 334 1.52 18.29 10.90
CA ASP A 334 0.10 18.30 10.58
C ASP A 334 -0.13 18.11 9.07
N ARG A 335 -1.20 17.38 8.72
CA ARG A 335 -1.72 17.26 7.35
C ARG A 335 -2.28 18.60 6.90
N ASP A 336 -2.04 18.91 5.62
CA ASP A 336 -2.64 20.11 5.02
C ASP A 336 -4.08 19.82 4.58
N THR A 337 -4.37 18.57 4.21
CA THR A 337 -5.72 18.10 3.87
C THR A 337 -6.46 17.62 5.12
N PRO A 338 -7.80 17.67 5.15
CA PRO A 338 -8.57 17.02 6.20
C PRO A 338 -8.20 15.53 6.31
N HIS A 339 -8.36 14.91 7.48
CA HIS A 339 -8.17 13.48 7.66
C HIS A 339 -9.49 12.78 7.94
N GLY A 340 -9.71 11.63 7.31
CA GLY A 340 -10.82 10.73 7.61
C GLY A 340 -10.45 9.66 8.65
N GLY A 341 -11.40 8.78 8.97
CA GLY A 341 -11.14 7.58 9.78
C GLY A 341 -11.20 7.77 11.31
N ASP A 342 -11.63 8.95 11.79
CA ASP A 342 -11.94 9.11 13.21
C ASP A 342 -13.08 8.16 13.61
N SER A 343 -12.98 7.59 14.82
CA SER A 343 -14.02 6.71 15.31
C SER A 343 -15.32 7.51 15.47
N PRO A 344 -16.45 7.02 14.92
CA PRO A 344 -17.70 7.74 15.02
C PRO A 344 -18.09 7.91 16.49
N ASN A 345 -18.36 9.15 16.92
CA ASN A 345 -18.87 9.39 18.26
C ASN A 345 -20.40 9.34 18.24
N ALA A 346 -20.99 8.66 19.22
CA ALA A 346 -22.44 8.62 19.37
C ALA A 346 -23.07 10.02 19.54
N SER A 347 -22.30 10.99 20.06
CA SER A 347 -22.69 12.40 20.19
C SER A 347 -22.90 13.10 18.84
N ASP A 348 -22.13 12.71 17.83
CA ASP A 348 -22.15 13.34 16.51
C ASP A 348 -23.27 12.77 15.63
N SER A 349 -23.81 11.62 16.03
CA SER A 349 -24.92 10.90 15.38
C SER A 349 -26.30 11.19 16.01
N ALA A 350 -26.36 11.93 17.12
CA ALA A 350 -27.63 12.31 17.72
C ALA A 350 -28.26 13.47 16.91
N PRO A 351 -29.50 13.33 16.38
CA PRO A 351 -30.20 14.48 15.83
C PRO A 351 -30.37 15.49 16.97
N GLY A 352 -29.89 16.72 16.78
CA GLY A 352 -29.93 17.76 17.80
C GLY A 352 -31.29 17.81 18.47
N GLY A 353 -31.32 17.52 19.78
CA GLY A 353 -32.54 17.58 20.57
C GLY A 353 -33.12 18.99 20.52
N GLY A 354 -34.35 19.10 20.02
CA GLY A 354 -35.18 20.29 20.18
C GLY A 354 -35.64 20.48 21.62
#